data_AF-A0A970J370-F1
#
_entry.id   AF-A0A970J370-F1
#
_cell.length_a   1.000
_cell.length_b   1.000
_cell.length_c   1.000
_cell.angle_alpha   90.00
_cell.angle_beta   90.00
_cell.angle_gamma   90.00
#
_symmetry.space_group_name_H-M   'P 1'
#
loop_
_entity.id
_entity.type
_entity.pdbx_description
1 polymer ?
#
loop_
_entity_poly.entity_id
_entity_poly.type
_entity_poly.pdbx_seq_one_letter_code
_entity_poly.pdbx_strand_id
1 'polypeptide(L)'
;EQKTPNDVYEWNDINIQRGIGDTTIDLSYTVLPQGETVIFIRGFIGNLQVLIPYDVEVEISHSAVIGRSKIFHIEEDKLWNQSVHYQTEEYDQAAQKVKIFTSVILGDLEVKWA
;
A
#
# COMPACT_ATOMS: atom_id res chain seq x y z
N GLU A 1 -17.23 -24.45 1.42
CA GLU A 1 -17.47 -23.37 0.46
C GLU A 1 -17.87 -22.13 1.24
N GLN A 2 -17.27 -20.97 0.96
CA GLN A 2 -17.59 -19.75 1.69
C GLN A 2 -18.00 -18.69 0.67
N LYS A 3 -19.25 -18.22 0.79
CA LYS A 3 -19.80 -17.10 0.02
C LYS A 3 -20.03 -15.94 0.98
N THR A 4 -19.78 -14.73 0.51
CA THR A 4 -19.92 -13.48 1.27
C THR A 4 -21.40 -13.06 1.41
N PRO A 5 -21.78 -12.36 2.50
CA PRO A 5 -23.16 -11.94 2.77
C PRO A 5 -23.61 -10.75 1.90
N ASN A 6 -24.93 -10.50 1.86
CA ASN A 6 -25.64 -9.61 0.93
C ASN A 6 -25.82 -8.14 1.39
N ASP A 7 -25.02 -7.64 2.33
CA ASP A 7 -25.14 -6.25 2.80
C ASP A 7 -24.09 -5.32 2.18
N VAL A 8 -24.46 -4.04 2.00
CA VAL A 8 -23.59 -2.98 1.45
C VAL A 8 -22.33 -2.88 2.32
N TYR A 9 -21.18 -3.19 1.72
CA TYR A 9 -19.88 -3.14 2.41
C TYR A 9 -19.51 -1.68 2.74
N GLU A 10 -19.47 -1.33 4.03
CA GLU A 10 -18.45 -0.38 4.50
C GLU A 10 -17.09 -1.07 4.35
N TRP A 11 -16.12 -0.38 3.73
CA TRP A 11 -14.76 -0.87 3.55
C TRP A 11 -14.17 -1.33 4.89
N ASN A 12 -13.85 -2.61 5.01
CA ASN A 12 -13.12 -3.15 6.16
C ASN A 12 -11.64 -3.15 5.82
N ASP A 13 -10.81 -2.64 6.72
CA ASP A 13 -9.35 -2.67 6.62
C ASP A 13 -8.86 -4.00 6.03
N ILE A 14 -8.22 -3.93 4.86
CA ILE A 14 -7.50 -5.10 4.35
C ILE A 14 -6.29 -5.30 5.26
N ASN A 15 -6.26 -6.41 5.99
CA ASN A 15 -5.08 -6.87 6.73
C ASN A 15 -4.55 -8.14 6.05
N ILE A 16 -3.73 -7.96 5.02
CA ILE A 16 -3.04 -9.09 4.39
C ILE A 16 -1.88 -9.46 5.31
N GLN A 17 -1.98 -10.61 5.97
CA GLN A 17 -0.88 -11.25 6.69
C GLN A 17 -0.39 -12.46 5.90
N ARG A 18 0.80 -12.34 5.32
CA ARG A 18 1.49 -13.47 4.67
C ARG A 18 2.86 -13.70 5.29
N GLY A 19 3.17 -14.96 5.58
CA GLY A 19 4.47 -15.37 6.09
C GLY A 19 5.56 -15.29 5.03
N ILE A 20 5.40 -16.00 3.92
CA ILE A 20 6.40 -16.03 2.83
C ILE A 20 5.70 -15.81 1.50
N GLY A 21 6.25 -14.95 0.66
CA GLY A 21 5.88 -14.78 -0.73
C GLY A 21 5.52 -13.34 -1.10
N ASP A 22 5.68 -13.04 -2.38
CA ASP A 22 5.46 -11.69 -2.90
C ASP A 22 3.96 -11.35 -2.90
N THR A 23 3.65 -10.07 -2.69
CA THR A 23 2.28 -9.55 -2.68
C THR A 23 2.19 -8.35 -3.61
N THR A 24 1.33 -8.46 -4.62
CA THR A 24 0.96 -7.35 -5.50
C THR A 24 -0.44 -6.88 -5.14
N ILE A 25 -0.60 -5.58 -4.92
CA ILE A 25 -1.88 -4.90 -4.78
C ILE A 25 -2.06 -4.01 -5.99
N ASP A 26 -3.14 -4.26 -6.74
CA ASP A 26 -3.48 -3.50 -7.92
C ASP A 26 -4.72 -2.65 -7.68
N LEU A 27 -4.54 -1.34 -7.56
CA LEU A 27 -5.64 -0.39 -7.41
C LEU A 27 -6.09 0.20 -8.76
N SER A 28 -5.41 -0.08 -9.87
CA SER A 28 -5.67 0.53 -11.19
C SER A 28 -7.09 0.26 -11.73
N TYR A 29 -7.69 -0.87 -11.35
CA TYR A 29 -9.05 -1.25 -11.77
C TYR A 29 -10.09 -1.12 -10.65
N THR A 30 -9.78 -0.36 -9.60
CA THR A 30 -10.67 -0.23 -8.44
C THR A 30 -11.34 1.14 -8.42
N VAL A 31 -12.67 1.16 -8.27
CA VAL A 31 -13.40 2.40 -7.97
C VAL A 31 -13.21 2.69 -6.49
N LEU A 32 -12.32 3.62 -6.16
CA LEU A 32 -12.16 4.05 -4.78
C LEU A 32 -13.35 4.92 -4.37
N PRO A 33 -13.85 4.78 -3.13
CA PRO A 33 -14.90 5.63 -2.62
C PRO A 33 -14.42 7.08 -2.50
N GLN A 34 -15.37 8.02 -2.50
CA GLN A 34 -15.10 9.40 -2.09
C GLN A 34 -14.55 9.43 -0.65
N GLY A 35 -13.56 10.28 -0.41
CA GLY A 35 -12.84 10.40 0.85
C GLY A 35 -11.50 9.67 0.86
N GLU A 36 -11.07 9.30 2.07
CA GLU A 36 -9.78 8.63 2.31
C GLU A 36 -9.97 7.12 2.47
N THR A 37 -9.33 6.35 1.59
CA THR A 37 -9.25 4.89 1.70
C THR A 37 -7.96 4.50 2.41
N VAL A 38 -8.06 3.77 3.52
CA VAL A 38 -6.88 3.31 4.26
C VAL A 38 -6.61 1.83 3.96
N ILE A 39 -5.35 1.48 3.72
CA ILE A 39 -4.86 0.13 3.37
C ILE A 39 -3.71 -0.25 4.29
N PHE A 40 -3.76 -1.46 4.89
CA PHE A 40 -2.69 -2.02 5.71
C PHE A 40 -2.10 -3.29 5.09
N ILE A 41 -0.78 -3.34 4.93
CA ILE A 41 -0.09 -4.49 4.33
C ILE A 41 0.98 -4.96 5.31
N ARG A 42 0.88 -6.19 5.81
CA ARG A 42 1.87 -6.76 6.75
C ARG A 42 2.42 -8.07 6.21
N GLY A 43 3.70 -8.07 5.84
CA GLY A 43 4.43 -9.27 5.43
C GLY A 43 5.49 -9.66 6.44
N PHE A 44 5.90 -10.92 6.44
CA PHE A 44 7.15 -11.32 7.10
C PHE A 44 8.30 -11.32 6.08
N ILE A 45 8.25 -12.20 5.06
CA ILE A 45 9.29 -12.34 4.04
C ILE A 45 8.66 -12.26 2.63
N GLY A 46 9.15 -11.36 1.78
CA GLY A 46 8.71 -11.22 0.39
C GLY A 46 8.57 -9.76 -0.04
N ASN A 47 8.54 -9.55 -1.35
CA ASN A 47 8.42 -8.22 -1.92
C ASN A 47 6.96 -7.76 -1.96
N LEU A 48 6.75 -6.46 -1.74
CA LEU A 48 5.48 -5.80 -1.88
C LEU A 48 5.49 -4.93 -3.14
N GLN A 49 4.48 -5.08 -3.99
CA GLN A 49 4.24 -4.20 -5.12
C GLN A 49 2.87 -3.56 -4.98
N VAL A 50 2.79 -2.25 -5.16
CA VAL A 50 1.53 -1.51 -5.16
C VAL A 50 1.42 -0.69 -6.44
N LEU A 51 0.30 -0.87 -7.15
CA LEU A 51 -0.06 -0.14 -8.35
C LEU A 51 -1.13 0.89 -7.99
N ILE A 52 -0.85 2.17 -8.23
CA ILE A 52 -1.74 3.29 -7.91
C ILE A 52 -2.26 3.91 -9.22
N PRO A 53 -3.58 4.15 -9.36
CA PRO A 53 -4.11 4.93 -10.46
C PRO A 53 -3.48 6.32 -10.54
N TYR A 54 -3.21 6.81 -11.76
CA TYR A 54 -2.60 8.13 -11.97
C TYR A 54 -3.46 9.32 -11.49
N ASP A 55 -4.76 9.12 -11.30
CA ASP A 55 -5.76 10.15 -10.93
C ASP A 55 -6.07 10.18 -9.43
N VAL A 56 -5.23 9.56 -8.60
CA VAL A 56 -5.47 9.41 -7.16
C VAL A 56 -4.27 9.91 -6.36
N GLU A 57 -4.56 10.73 -5.36
CA GLU A 57 -3.56 11.20 -4.40
C GLU A 57 -3.26 10.14 -3.34
N VAL A 58 -1.98 10.03 -2.92
CA VAL A 58 -1.54 8.94 -2.05
C VAL A 58 -0.59 9.39 -0.94
N GLU A 59 -0.78 8.81 0.24
CA GLU A 59 0.15 8.85 1.37
C GLU A 59 0.63 7.43 1.65
N ILE A 60 1.94 7.23 1.83
CA ILE A 60 2.56 5.93 2.04
C ILE A 60 3.46 6.02 3.27
N SER A 61 3.24 5.10 4.21
CA SER A 61 4.10 4.87 5.36
C SER A 61 4.59 3.43 5.31
N HIS A 62 5.86 3.24 5.01
CA HIS A 62 6.51 1.94 4.90
C HIS A 62 7.48 1.71 6.04
N SER A 63 7.52 0.50 6.59
CA SER A 63 8.51 0.08 7.57
C SER A 63 9.13 -1.26 7.16
N ALA A 64 10.46 -1.37 7.29
CA ALA A 64 11.17 -2.61 7.01
C ALA A 64 12.32 -2.84 8.01
N VAL A 65 12.51 -4.09 8.43
CA VAL A 65 13.72 -4.46 9.19
C VAL A 65 14.92 -4.56 8.25
N ILE A 66 14.77 -5.23 7.10
CA ILE A 66 15.78 -5.30 6.03
C ILE A 66 15.07 -5.25 4.68
N GLY A 67 15.51 -4.36 3.79
CA GLY A 67 14.95 -4.29 2.44
C GLY A 67 15.35 -3.03 1.71
N ARG A 68 14.58 -2.69 0.69
CA ARG A 68 14.68 -1.46 -0.09
C ARG A 68 13.28 -0.88 -0.28
N SER A 69 13.18 0.41 -0.56
CA SER A 69 11.91 0.98 -1.02
C SER A 69 12.10 1.82 -2.27
N LYS A 70 11.27 1.56 -3.27
CA LYS A 70 11.12 2.39 -4.45
C LYS A 70 9.69 2.91 -4.47
N ILE A 71 9.51 4.15 -4.06
CA ILE A 71 8.20 4.82 -4.05
C ILE A 71 8.22 5.86 -5.16
N PHE A 72 7.60 5.51 -6.29
CA PHE A 72 7.63 6.31 -7.51
C PHE A 72 9.06 6.63 -7.98
N HIS A 73 9.49 7.87 -7.82
CA HIS A 73 10.83 8.34 -8.19
C HIS A 73 11.80 8.41 -7.00
N ILE A 74 11.34 8.09 -5.79
CA ILE A 74 12.14 8.10 -4.57
C ILE A 74 12.61 6.67 -4.31
N GLU A 75 13.92 6.48 -4.30
CA GLU A 75 14.56 5.19 -4.07
C GLU A 75 15.42 5.25 -2.81
N GLU A 76 15.21 4.28 -1.92
CA GLU A 76 16.02 3.99 -0.75
C GLU A 76 16.61 2.59 -0.93
N ASP A 77 17.87 2.54 -1.36
CA ASP A 77 18.59 1.31 -1.73
C ASP A 77 18.92 0.41 -0.55
N LYS A 78 18.69 0.89 0.69
CA LYS A 78 18.91 0.10 1.89
C LYS A 78 18.08 0.64 3.05
N LEU A 79 17.19 -0.21 3.54
CA LEU A 79 16.46 -0.03 4.79
C LEU A 79 17.03 -0.99 5.85
N TRP A 80 17.38 -0.44 7.02
CA TRP A 80 17.79 -1.21 8.19
C TRP A 80 17.03 -0.74 9.43
N ASN A 81 15.95 -1.45 9.78
CA ASN A 81 15.01 -1.09 10.85
C ASN A 81 14.55 0.37 10.74
N GLN A 82 14.09 0.73 9.54
CA GLN A 82 13.74 2.10 9.16
C GLN A 82 12.29 2.18 8.71
N SER A 83 11.76 3.40 8.78
CA SER A 83 10.48 3.74 8.19
C SER A 83 10.67 4.87 7.19
N VAL A 84 9.97 4.76 6.06
CA VAL A 84 9.96 5.72 4.96
C VAL A 84 8.55 6.26 4.84
N HIS A 85 8.44 7.56 4.62
CA HIS A 85 7.18 8.24 4.44
C HIS A 85 7.19 9.00 3.11
N TYR A 86 6.09 8.93 2.38
CA TYR A 86 5.85 9.66 1.15
C TYR A 86 4.42 10.18 1.14
N GLN A 87 4.21 11.38 0.62
CA GLN A 87 2.88 11.94 0.42
C GLN A 87 2.90 12.77 -0.87
N THR A 88 1.86 12.65 -1.69
CA THR A 88 1.66 13.55 -2.83
C THR A 88 1.24 14.94 -2.36
N GLU A 89 1.52 15.96 -3.18
CA GLU A 89 1.34 17.37 -2.79
C GLU A 89 -0.13 17.73 -2.50
N GLU A 90 -1.06 17.22 -3.31
CA GLU A 90 -2.49 17.55 -3.21
C GLU A 90 -3.27 16.62 -2.28
N TYR A 91 -2.59 15.71 -1.57
CA TYR A 91 -3.21 14.69 -0.74
C TYR A 91 -4.25 15.23 0.24
N ASP A 92 -3.97 16.34 0.93
CA ASP A 92 -4.88 16.89 1.93
C ASP A 92 -6.17 17.42 1.32
N GLN A 93 -6.14 17.91 0.08
CA GLN A 93 -7.26 18.55 -0.62
C GLN A 93 -8.03 17.59 -1.55
N ALA A 94 -7.47 16.42 -1.82
CA ALA A 94 -8.06 15.46 -2.74
C ALA A 94 -9.42 14.94 -2.26
N ALA A 95 -10.39 14.91 -3.17
CA ALA A 95 -11.71 14.34 -2.91
C ALA A 95 -11.66 12.80 -2.82
N GLN A 96 -10.71 12.17 -3.49
CA GLN A 96 -10.47 10.73 -3.48
C GLN A 96 -8.98 10.50 -3.27
N LYS A 97 -8.62 9.77 -2.20
CA LYS A 97 -7.23 9.56 -1.81
C LYS A 97 -7.01 8.24 -1.10
N VAL A 98 -5.76 7.77 -1.09
CA VAL A 98 -5.38 6.50 -0.47
C VAL A 98 -4.25 6.68 0.53
N LYS A 99 -4.46 6.20 1.76
CA LYS A 99 -3.43 6.08 2.79
C LYS A 99 -2.96 4.64 2.89
N ILE A 100 -1.68 4.39 2.68
CA ILE A 100 -1.11 3.03 2.66
C ILE A 100 -0.09 2.89 3.78
N PHE A 101 -0.31 1.91 4.64
CA PHE A 101 0.64 1.48 5.65
C PHE A 101 1.19 0.12 5.28
N THR A 102 2.52 -0.01 5.24
CA THR A 102 3.17 -1.28 4.96
C THR A 102 4.24 -1.61 6.00
N SER A 103 4.35 -2.89 6.33
CA SER A 103 5.38 -3.39 7.26
C SER A 103 5.87 -4.77 6.82
N VAL A 104 7.18 -4.91 6.67
CA VAL A 104 7.85 -6.19 6.34
C VAL A 104 9.07 -6.43 7.22
N ILE A 105 9.42 -7.69 7.46
CA ILE A 105 10.71 -8.01 8.10
C ILE A 105 11.82 -8.03 7.05
N LEU A 106 11.63 -8.78 5.97
CA LEU A 106 12.60 -8.96 4.89
C LEU A 106 11.91 -8.85 3.54
N GLY A 107 12.21 -7.79 2.79
CA GLY A 107 11.69 -7.62 1.44
C GLY A 107 11.66 -6.18 0.98
N ASP A 108 11.49 -6.00 -0.33
CA ASP A 108 11.46 -4.69 -0.95
C ASP A 108 10.02 -4.20 -1.14
N LEU A 109 9.81 -2.89 -1.02
CA LEU A 109 8.58 -2.24 -1.45
C LEU A 109 8.80 -1.54 -2.80
N GLU A 110 7.95 -1.83 -3.78
CA GLU A 110 7.82 -1.06 -5.01
C GLU A 110 6.42 -0.44 -5.11
N VAL A 111 6.34 0.87 -5.27
CA VAL A 111 5.10 1.59 -5.55
C VAL A 111 5.26 2.34 -6.86
N LYS A 112 4.31 2.13 -7.76
CA LYS A 112 4.32 2.76 -9.09
C LYS A 112 2.92 3.13 -9.52
N TRP A 113 2.86 4.09 -10.43
CA TRP A 113 1.63 4.42 -11.12
C TRP A 113 1.27 3.33 -12.13
N ALA A 114 -0.04 3.11 -12.33
CA ALA A 114 -0.59 2.13 -13.27
C ALA A 114 -1.68 2.73 -14.14
#